data_AF-Q4KCZ6-F1
#
_entry.id   AF-Q4KCZ6-F1
#
_cell.length_a   1.000
_cell.length_b   1.000
_cell.length_c   1.000
_cell.angle_alpha   90.00
_cell.angle_beta   90.00
_cell.angle_gamma   90.00
#
_symmetry.space_group_name_H-M   'P 1'
#
loop_
_entity.id
_entity.type
_entity.pdbx_description
1 polymer ?
#
loop_
_entity_poly.entity_id
_entity_poly.type
_entity_poly.pdbx_seq_one_letter_code
_entity_poly.pdbx_strand_id
1 'polypeptide(L)'
;METDGCKLHEALPCRCGCPRIRPGPLSRKVISMSYPKKLSPEFSGALRTFSFWVANGTLGYPLLEGVDYRSCLGDEPSMLEMAYAIFANVLELDEQGVPVNAKYAEHRAAQYIRQYCDPGYQARPAFEDWEQELYGPPDRDDSKPWPAGVA
;
A
#
# COMPACT_ATOMS: atom_id res chain seq x y z
N MET A 1 -18.38 35.83 60.29
CA MET A 1 -18.92 35.49 58.96
C MET A 1 -17.83 34.79 58.15
N GLU A 2 -17.73 33.46 58.06
CA GLU A 2 -18.69 32.38 58.41
C GLU A 2 -20.02 32.46 57.64
N THR A 3 -20.55 31.40 57.01
CA THR A 3 -19.99 30.08 56.62
C THR A 3 -20.29 29.85 55.10
N ASP A 4 -19.97 28.77 54.40
CA ASP A 4 -19.41 27.42 54.66
C ASP A 4 -18.67 26.96 53.35
N GLY A 5 -18.21 25.74 53.08
CA GLY A 5 -18.25 24.46 53.82
C GLY A 5 -18.56 23.26 52.92
N CYS A 6 -17.55 22.63 52.33
CA CYS A 6 -17.69 21.34 51.63
C CYS A 6 -16.47 20.44 51.93
N LYS A 7 -16.70 19.13 52.06
CA LYS A 7 -15.78 18.21 52.76
C LYS A 7 -14.82 17.46 51.84
N LEU A 8 -13.65 17.17 52.38
CA LEU A 8 -12.72 16.16 51.87
C LEU A 8 -13.42 14.79 51.78
N HIS A 9 -13.24 14.09 50.66
CA HIS A 9 -13.58 12.67 50.55
C HIS A 9 -12.38 11.81 50.94
N GLU A 10 -12.56 10.95 51.94
CA GLU A 10 -11.55 9.97 52.35
C GLU A 10 -11.43 8.82 51.34
N ALA A 11 -10.20 8.42 51.04
CA ALA A 11 -9.93 7.28 50.15
C ALA A 11 -9.96 5.96 50.95
N LEU A 12 -11.06 5.21 50.85
CA LEU A 12 -11.18 3.87 51.45
C LEU A 12 -10.26 2.85 50.75
N PRO A 13 -9.50 2.02 51.49
CA PRO A 13 -8.59 1.03 50.90
C PRO A 13 -9.34 -0.23 50.44
N CYS A 14 -9.23 -0.57 49.15
CA CYS A 14 -9.80 -1.81 48.60
C CYS A 14 -9.16 -3.07 49.21
N ARG A 15 -9.91 -3.78 50.05
CA ARG A 15 -9.53 -5.09 50.59
C ARG A 15 -9.76 -6.23 49.58
N CYS A 16 -8.93 -6.32 48.55
CA CYS A 16 -8.82 -7.54 47.72
C CYS A 16 -7.44 -8.19 47.92
N GLY A 17 -7.42 -9.40 48.49
CA GLY A 17 -6.20 -10.14 48.85
C GLY A 17 -5.48 -10.81 47.67
N CYS A 18 -5.48 -10.19 46.49
CA CYS A 18 -4.83 -10.76 45.31
C CYS A 18 -3.29 -10.69 45.46
N PRO A 19 -2.55 -11.79 45.24
CA PRO A 19 -1.10 -11.76 45.26
C PRO A 19 -0.59 -10.84 44.13
N ARG A 20 0.32 -9.91 44.46
CA ARG A 20 0.94 -9.02 43.47
C ARG A 20 1.91 -9.80 42.57
N ILE A 21 1.38 -10.49 41.56
CA ILE A 21 2.16 -10.98 40.43
C ILE A 21 2.78 -9.75 39.78
N ARG A 22 4.10 -9.57 39.93
CA ARG A 22 4.82 -8.53 39.19
C ARG A 22 4.81 -8.95 37.72
N PRO A 23 4.30 -8.14 36.78
CA PRO A 23 4.50 -8.42 35.37
C PRO A 23 6.02 -8.39 35.11
N GLY A 24 6.56 -9.49 34.59
CA GLY A 24 7.94 -9.51 34.10
C GLY A 24 8.09 -8.51 32.95
N PRO A 25 9.31 -8.01 32.68
CA PRO A 25 9.54 -7.12 31.56
C PRO A 25 9.12 -7.81 30.26
N LEU A 26 8.07 -7.31 29.62
CA LEU A 26 7.64 -7.75 28.29
C LEU A 26 8.77 -7.42 27.32
N SER A 27 9.56 -8.44 26.97
CA SER A 27 10.67 -8.30 26.02
C SER A 27 10.09 -7.94 24.66
N ARG A 28 10.13 -6.65 24.36
CA ARG A 28 9.62 -6.07 23.12
C ARG A 28 10.57 -6.49 22.00
N LYS A 29 10.35 -7.67 21.42
CA LYS A 29 11.05 -8.15 20.22
C LYS A 29 10.92 -7.08 19.14
N VAL A 30 12.01 -6.35 18.90
CA VAL A 30 12.12 -5.47 17.75
C VAL A 30 12.24 -6.39 16.54
N ILE A 31 11.14 -6.56 15.82
CA ILE A 31 11.15 -7.25 14.52
C ILE A 31 11.85 -6.31 13.55
N SER A 32 13.13 -6.58 13.29
CA SER A 32 13.89 -5.89 12.25
C SER A 32 13.31 -6.31 10.90
N MET A 33 12.46 -5.47 10.30
CA MET A 33 11.93 -5.74 8.97
C MET A 33 13.08 -5.80 7.97
N SER A 34 13.29 -6.98 7.38
CA SER A 34 14.40 -7.26 6.47
C SER A 34 13.86 -7.44 5.06
N TYR A 35 13.82 -6.36 4.29
CA TYR A 35 13.40 -6.43 2.90
C TYR A 35 14.34 -7.31 2.05
N PRO A 36 13.81 -8.13 1.14
CA PRO A 36 14.63 -9.02 0.31
C PRO A 36 15.45 -8.20 -0.70
N LYS A 37 16.77 -8.45 -0.75
CA LYS A 37 17.71 -7.71 -1.63
C LYS A 37 17.49 -7.92 -3.13
N LYS A 38 16.61 -8.85 -3.50
CA LYS A 38 16.10 -9.12 -4.85
C LYS A 38 14.67 -9.63 -4.71
N LEU A 39 13.78 -9.20 -5.59
CA LEU A 39 12.41 -9.68 -5.66
C LEU A 39 12.38 -11.07 -6.34
N SER A 40 11.33 -11.84 -6.09
CA SER A 40 11.22 -13.23 -6.56
C SER A 40 10.93 -13.35 -8.07
N PRO A 41 11.14 -14.53 -8.68
CA PRO A 41 10.65 -14.83 -10.03
C PRO A 41 9.14 -14.60 -10.18
N GLU A 42 8.37 -14.84 -9.12
CA GLU A 42 6.91 -14.66 -9.07
C GLU A 42 6.53 -13.18 -9.10
N PHE A 43 7.31 -12.28 -8.47
CA PHE A 43 7.14 -10.83 -8.64
C PHE A 43 7.36 -10.42 -10.09
N SER A 44 8.43 -10.90 -10.74
CA SER A 44 8.67 -10.66 -12.17
C SER A 44 7.50 -11.18 -13.03
N GLY A 45 6.96 -12.35 -12.66
CA GLY A 45 5.75 -12.93 -13.24
C GLY A 45 4.49 -12.07 -13.08
N ALA A 46 4.27 -11.49 -11.90
CA ALA A 46 3.14 -10.60 -11.62
C ALA A 46 3.26 -9.28 -12.40
N LEU A 47 4.39 -8.58 -12.27
CA LEU A 47 4.63 -7.29 -12.91
C LEU A 47 4.53 -7.39 -14.45
N ARG A 48 5.22 -8.35 -15.08
CA ARG A 48 5.14 -8.50 -16.55
C ARG A 48 3.72 -8.81 -17.04
N THR A 49 2.91 -9.46 -16.21
CA THR A 49 1.55 -9.90 -16.56
C THR A 49 0.56 -8.75 -16.38
N PHE A 50 0.72 -7.93 -15.33
CA PHE A 50 0.04 -6.64 -15.19
C PHE A 50 0.32 -5.73 -16.39
N SER A 51 1.60 -5.50 -16.72
CA SER A 51 2.01 -4.72 -17.89
C SER A 51 1.43 -5.26 -19.21
N PHE A 52 1.38 -6.58 -19.38
CA PHE A 52 0.79 -7.21 -20.55
C PHE A 52 -0.72 -6.93 -20.66
N TRP A 53 -1.49 -7.06 -19.58
CA TRP A 53 -2.92 -6.77 -19.60
C TRP A 53 -3.23 -5.27 -19.81
N VAL A 54 -2.41 -4.38 -19.23
CA VAL A 54 -2.48 -2.94 -19.49
C VAL A 54 -2.33 -2.67 -20.99
N ALA A 55 -1.24 -3.12 -21.61
CA ALA A 55 -0.96 -2.88 -23.02
C ALA A 55 -1.96 -3.58 -23.98
N ASN A 56 -2.44 -4.77 -23.61
CA ASN A 56 -3.40 -5.54 -24.40
C ASN A 56 -4.84 -4.99 -24.32
N GLY A 57 -5.15 -4.08 -23.39
CA GLY A 57 -6.49 -3.51 -23.23
C GLY A 57 -7.46 -4.41 -22.45
N THR A 58 -6.93 -5.29 -21.60
CA THR A 58 -7.70 -6.34 -20.92
C THR A 58 -7.39 -6.44 -19.41
N LEU A 59 -6.93 -5.36 -18.79
CA LEU A 59 -6.66 -5.29 -17.36
C LEU A 59 -7.95 -5.46 -16.53
N GLY A 60 -7.87 -6.17 -15.40
CA GLY A 60 -8.92 -6.18 -14.38
C GLY A 60 -10.27 -6.74 -14.84
N TYR A 61 -10.28 -7.60 -15.86
CA TYR A 61 -11.49 -8.24 -16.39
C TYR A 61 -12.38 -8.82 -15.27
N PRO A 62 -13.70 -8.53 -15.24
CA PRO A 62 -14.50 -7.82 -16.25
C PRO A 62 -14.67 -6.30 -16.01
N LEU A 63 -13.99 -5.67 -15.03
CA LEU A 63 -14.26 -4.28 -14.63
C LEU A 63 -14.06 -3.24 -15.75
N LEU A 64 -13.06 -3.47 -16.61
CA LEU A 64 -12.74 -2.64 -17.77
C LEU A 64 -13.27 -3.25 -19.08
N GLU A 65 -14.14 -4.25 -19.03
CA GLU A 65 -14.79 -4.80 -20.23
C GLU A 65 -15.61 -3.70 -20.93
N GLY A 66 -15.30 -3.44 -22.20
CA GLY A 66 -15.91 -2.36 -22.99
C GLY A 66 -15.32 -0.95 -22.76
N VAL A 67 -14.31 -0.77 -21.90
CA VAL A 67 -13.65 0.52 -21.66
C VAL A 67 -12.37 0.60 -22.50
N ASP A 68 -12.33 1.42 -23.55
CA ASP A 68 -11.13 1.57 -24.40
C ASP A 68 -10.10 2.56 -23.81
N TYR A 69 -9.67 2.30 -22.58
CA TYR A 69 -8.67 3.10 -21.86
C TYR A 69 -7.30 3.17 -22.57
N ARG A 70 -7.05 2.32 -23.57
CA ARG A 70 -5.84 2.38 -24.41
C ARG A 70 -5.77 3.63 -25.27
N SER A 71 -6.91 4.23 -25.62
CA SER A 71 -6.94 5.53 -26.30
C SER A 71 -6.28 6.60 -25.43
N CYS A 72 -6.70 6.71 -24.17
CA CYS A 72 -6.14 7.61 -23.16
C CYS A 72 -4.62 7.43 -22.93
N LEU A 73 -4.06 6.23 -23.15
CA LEU A 73 -2.61 5.99 -22.99
C LEU A 73 -1.73 6.79 -23.96
N GLY A 74 -2.27 7.23 -25.10
CA GLY A 74 -1.53 8.06 -26.06
C GLY A 74 -1.48 9.54 -25.67
N ASP A 75 -2.55 10.04 -25.06
CA ASP A 75 -2.75 11.47 -24.80
C ASP A 75 -2.43 11.85 -23.33
N GLU A 76 -2.73 10.96 -22.37
CA GLU A 76 -2.75 11.25 -20.92
C GLU A 76 -1.93 10.21 -20.12
N PRO A 77 -0.58 10.23 -20.20
CA PRO A 77 0.28 9.23 -19.57
C PRO A 77 0.23 9.23 -18.03
N SER A 78 -0.30 10.27 -17.40
CA SER A 78 -0.53 10.34 -15.94
C SER A 78 -1.53 9.30 -15.44
N MET A 79 -2.51 8.89 -16.27
CA MET A 79 -3.41 7.77 -15.94
C MET A 79 -2.61 6.47 -15.79
N LEU A 80 -1.61 6.26 -16.65
CA LEU A 80 -0.76 5.06 -16.64
C LEU A 80 0.21 5.09 -15.45
N GLU A 81 0.84 6.23 -15.20
CA GLU A 81 1.72 6.46 -14.03
C GLU A 81 1.01 6.09 -12.73
N MET A 82 -0.20 6.65 -12.50
CA MET A 82 -0.98 6.38 -11.30
C MET A 82 -1.46 4.92 -11.22
N ALA A 83 -1.83 4.29 -12.34
CA ALA A 83 -2.20 2.87 -12.35
C ALA A 83 -1.02 1.95 -11.96
N TYR A 84 0.21 2.29 -12.36
CA TYR A 84 1.41 1.57 -11.91
C TYR A 84 1.78 1.88 -10.44
N ALA A 85 1.61 3.13 -10.00
CA ALA A 85 1.80 3.50 -8.59
C ALA A 85 0.84 2.71 -7.69
N ILE A 86 -0.46 2.69 -7.97
CA ILE A 86 -1.45 1.91 -7.22
C ILE A 86 -1.11 0.42 -7.24
N PHE A 87 -0.72 -0.15 -8.39
CA PHE A 87 -0.30 -1.55 -8.45
C PHE A 87 0.92 -1.83 -7.55
N ALA A 88 1.94 -0.96 -7.56
CA ALA A 88 3.16 -1.14 -6.77
C ALA A 88 2.93 -0.89 -5.26
N ASN A 89 2.19 0.16 -4.91
CA ASN A 89 1.89 0.56 -3.53
C ASN A 89 1.03 -0.48 -2.82
N VAL A 90 0.04 -1.05 -3.51
CA VAL A 90 -0.86 -2.08 -2.97
C VAL A 90 -0.20 -3.48 -2.93
N LEU A 91 0.90 -3.73 -3.66
CA LEU A 91 1.47 -5.07 -3.77
C LEU A 91 2.18 -5.54 -2.48
N GLU A 92 1.52 -6.43 -1.75
CA GLU A 92 2.12 -7.11 -0.59
C GLU A 92 3.05 -8.24 -1.04
N LEU A 93 4.23 -8.31 -0.43
CA LEU A 93 5.23 -9.35 -0.63
C LEU A 93 5.51 -10.08 0.70
N ASP A 94 5.84 -11.37 0.62
CA ASP A 94 6.33 -12.13 1.78
C ASP A 94 7.84 -11.88 2.07
N GLU A 95 8.36 -12.56 3.09
CA GLU A 95 9.77 -12.53 3.49
C GLU A 95 10.74 -13.02 2.39
N GLN A 96 10.25 -13.71 1.36
CA GLN A 96 11.01 -14.20 0.21
C GLN A 96 10.86 -13.30 -1.02
N GLY A 97 10.03 -12.25 -0.96
CA GLY A 97 9.73 -11.34 -2.06
C GLY A 97 8.71 -11.90 -3.06
N VAL A 98 7.89 -12.87 -2.65
CA VAL A 98 6.79 -13.46 -3.45
C VAL A 98 5.53 -12.63 -3.24
N PRO A 99 4.80 -12.22 -4.31
CA PRO A 99 3.56 -11.48 -4.15
C PRO A 99 2.44 -12.32 -3.54
N VAL A 100 1.84 -11.84 -2.45
CA VAL A 100 0.73 -12.54 -1.78
C VAL A 100 -0.66 -12.03 -2.19
N ASN A 101 -0.77 -10.80 -2.70
CA ASN A 101 -2.05 -10.16 -3.00
C ASN A 101 -2.19 -9.67 -4.47
N ALA A 102 -1.35 -10.11 -5.41
CA ALA A 102 -1.20 -9.49 -6.74
C ALA A 102 -2.50 -9.25 -7.55
N LYS A 103 -3.53 -10.09 -7.39
CA LYS A 103 -4.84 -9.88 -8.04
C LYS A 103 -5.71 -8.81 -7.37
N TYR A 104 -5.49 -8.52 -6.09
CA TYR A 104 -6.07 -7.35 -5.42
C TYR A 104 -5.41 -6.07 -5.93
N ALA A 105 -4.08 -6.01 -6.00
CA ALA A 105 -3.35 -4.87 -6.60
C ALA A 105 -3.75 -4.60 -8.06
N GLU A 106 -3.87 -5.66 -8.89
CA GLU A 106 -4.39 -5.59 -10.26
C GLU A 106 -5.80 -5.00 -10.31
N HIS A 107 -6.68 -5.37 -9.37
CA HIS A 107 -8.04 -4.85 -9.28
C HIS A 107 -8.07 -3.38 -8.85
N ARG A 108 -7.26 -2.97 -7.86
CA ARG A 108 -7.18 -1.56 -7.41
C ARG A 108 -6.73 -0.63 -8.54
N ALA A 109 -5.69 -1.01 -9.29
CA ALA A 109 -5.27 -0.26 -10.48
C ALA A 109 -6.38 -0.18 -11.56
N ALA A 110 -7.14 -1.27 -11.76
CA ALA A 110 -8.28 -1.27 -12.68
C ALA A 110 -9.46 -0.40 -12.20
N GLN A 111 -9.71 -0.31 -10.88
CA GLN A 111 -10.71 0.60 -10.31
C GLN A 111 -10.34 2.07 -10.55
N TYR A 112 -9.06 2.42 -10.51
CA TYR A 112 -8.59 3.77 -10.83
C TYR A 112 -8.81 4.10 -12.31
N ILE A 113 -8.35 3.24 -13.22
CA ILE A 113 -8.57 3.43 -14.67
C ILE A 113 -10.07 3.52 -14.98
N ARG A 114 -10.92 2.73 -14.30
CA ARG A 114 -12.37 2.85 -14.49
C ARG A 114 -12.89 4.21 -14.02
N GLN A 115 -12.46 4.70 -12.86
CA GLN A 115 -12.85 6.01 -12.35
C GLN A 115 -12.33 7.18 -13.20
N TYR A 116 -11.22 6.98 -13.91
CA TYR A 116 -10.65 7.94 -14.86
C TYR A 116 -11.49 8.04 -16.14
N CYS A 117 -11.85 6.90 -16.75
CA CYS A 117 -12.61 6.86 -18.00
C CYS A 117 -14.14 7.03 -17.83
N ASP A 118 -14.67 6.81 -16.62
CA ASP A 118 -16.11 6.82 -16.31
C ASP A 118 -16.37 7.67 -15.05
N PRO A 119 -16.72 8.97 -15.20
CA PRO A 119 -17.02 9.86 -14.07
C PRO A 119 -18.25 9.46 -13.23
N GLY A 120 -19.04 8.48 -13.68
CA GLY A 120 -20.12 7.87 -12.89
C GLY A 120 -19.65 6.73 -11.99
N TYR A 121 -18.44 6.20 -12.21
CA TYR A 121 -17.84 5.14 -11.40
C TYR A 121 -17.22 5.69 -10.12
N GLN A 122 -17.24 4.89 -9.07
CA GLN A 122 -16.53 5.14 -7.81
C GLN A 122 -15.89 3.83 -7.35
N ALA A 123 -14.59 3.87 -7.04
CA ALA A 123 -13.89 2.73 -6.46
C ALA A 123 -14.55 2.28 -5.14
N ARG A 124 -14.62 0.97 -4.92
CA ARG A 124 -15.14 0.35 -3.68
C ARG A 124 -14.19 -0.75 -3.21
N PRO A 125 -13.53 -0.63 -2.04
CA PRO A 125 -13.53 0.56 -1.16
C PRO A 125 -13.01 1.81 -1.90
N ALA A 126 -13.26 3.00 -1.33
CA ALA A 126 -12.61 4.22 -1.82
C ALA A 126 -11.08 4.05 -1.79
N PHE A 127 -10.34 4.88 -2.53
CA PHE A 127 -8.88 4.89 -2.40
C PHE A 127 -8.47 5.56 -1.10
N GLU A 128 -7.55 4.91 -0.38
CA GLU A 128 -6.78 5.55 0.68
C GLU A 128 -5.66 6.39 0.03
N ASP A 129 -5.25 7.49 0.65
CA ASP A 129 -4.26 8.41 0.06
C ASP A 129 -2.94 7.70 -0.31
N TRP A 130 -2.49 6.77 0.54
CA TRP A 130 -1.25 6.00 0.34
C TRP A 130 -1.28 5.05 -0.87
N GLU A 131 -2.46 4.62 -1.33
CA GLU A 131 -2.55 3.80 -2.55
C GLU A 131 -2.16 4.64 -3.78
N GLN A 132 -2.47 5.94 -3.76
CA GLN A 132 -2.27 6.89 -4.86
C GLN A 132 -1.01 7.76 -4.69
N GLU A 133 -0.15 7.47 -3.71
CA GLU A 133 1.07 8.24 -3.46
C GLU A 133 2.09 8.04 -4.59
N LEU A 134 2.50 9.13 -5.23
CA LEU A 134 3.53 9.14 -6.28
C LEU A 134 4.91 9.39 -5.64
N TYR A 135 5.51 8.32 -5.13
CA TYR A 135 6.88 8.36 -4.60
C TYR A 135 7.87 8.90 -5.64
N GLY A 136 8.77 9.78 -5.19
CA GLY A 136 9.67 10.52 -6.08
C GLY A 136 10.56 9.62 -6.95
N PRO A 137 10.90 10.06 -8.18
CA PRO A 137 11.75 9.31 -9.08
C PRO A 137 13.16 9.10 -8.51
N PRO A 138 13.90 8.08 -8.97
CA PRO A 138 15.31 7.91 -8.62
C PRO A 138 16.16 9.10 -9.10
N ASP A 139 17.34 9.25 -8.50
CA ASP A 139 18.36 10.18 -9.02
C ASP A 139 18.65 9.91 -10.50
N ARG A 140 18.85 11.00 -11.26
CA ARG A 140 19.11 10.93 -12.70
C ARG A 140 20.38 10.14 -13.06
N ASP A 141 21.39 10.20 -12.20
CA ASP A 141 22.70 9.59 -12.42
C ASP A 141 22.84 8.31 -11.57
N ASP A 142 22.83 7.17 -12.25
CA ASP A 142 22.85 5.85 -11.64
C ASP A 142 24.15 5.62 -10.83
N SER A 143 24.05 5.17 -9.57
CA SER A 143 25.22 4.88 -8.73
C SER A 143 26.08 3.72 -9.24
N LYS A 144 25.57 2.98 -10.23
CA LYS A 144 26.28 1.93 -10.96
C LYS A 144 26.65 2.46 -12.35
N PRO A 145 27.95 2.66 -12.66
CA PRO A 145 28.34 3.18 -13.97
C PRO A 145 27.97 2.21 -15.10
N TRP A 146 27.58 2.78 -16.24
CA TRP A 146 27.43 2.05 -17.50
C TRP A 146 28.76 1.39 -17.91
N PRO A 147 28.72 0.20 -18.56
CA PRO A 147 29.92 -0.37 -19.16
C PRO A 147 30.53 0.59 -20.19
N ALA A 148 31.86 0.73 -20.17
CA ALA A 148 32.55 1.65 -21.07
C ALA A 148 32.29 1.31 -22.55
N GLY A 149 31.87 2.30 -23.33
CA GLY A 149 31.56 2.14 -24.75
C GLY A 149 30.12 1.73 -25.09
N VAL A 150 29.17 1.85 -24.15
CA VAL A 150 27.74 1.53 -24.34
C VAL A 150 26.87 2.79 -24.12
N ALA A 151 27.23 3.87 -24.79
CA ALA A 151 26.55 5.17 -24.78
C ALA A 151 26.40 5.71 -26.21
#